data_AF-X0Y4Y4-F1
#
_entry.id   AF-X0Y4Y4-F1
#
_cell.length_a   1.000
_cell.length_b   1.000
_cell.length_c   1.000
_cell.angle_alpha   90.00
_cell.angle_beta   90.00
_cell.angle_gamma   90.00
#
_symmetry.space_group_name_H-M   'P 1'
#
loop_
_entity.id
_entity.type
_entity.pdbx_description
1 polymer ?
#
loop_
_entity_poly.entity_id
_entity_poly.type
_entity_poly.pdbx_seq_one_letter_code
_entity_poly.pdbx_strand_id
1 'polypeptide(L)' 'MLPPEWEKKLVDMNAEPLNNKDIEWADYVFISAMVVQQKSAREVINRSKKFGRKIVAGGPLFTAGYEHFGFDDID' A
#
# COMPACT_ATOMS: atom_id res chain seq x y z
N MET A 1 -16.60 -3.32 4.43
CA MET A 1 -16.31 -1.96 3.92
C MET A 1 -15.77 -1.13 5.06
N LEU A 2 -14.87 -0.17 4.78
CA LEU A 2 -14.24 0.67 5.80
C LEU A 2 -15.28 1.52 6.54
N PRO A 3 -15.03 1.91 7.81
CA PRO A 3 -15.96 2.71 8.58
C PRO A 3 -16.35 4.01 7.86
N PRO A 4 -17.62 4.44 7.96
CA PRO A 4 -18.12 5.63 7.26
C PRO A 4 -17.43 6.92 7.71
N GLU A 5 -17.02 6.99 8.98
CA GLU A 5 -16.36 8.14 9.60
C GLU A 5 -14.90 8.34 9.17
N TRP A 6 -14.29 7.37 8.49
CA TRP A 6 -12.92 7.51 8.00
C TRP A 6 -12.86 8.48 6.83
N GLU A 7 -11.97 9.47 6.93
CA GLU A 7 -11.54 10.24 5.79
C GLU A 7 -10.71 9.34 4.86
N LYS A 8 -11.12 9.26 3.60
CA LYS A 8 -10.55 8.32 2.63
C LYS A 8 -10.03 9.07 1.42
N LYS A 9 -8.84 8.70 0.97
CA LYS A 9 -8.28 9.13 -0.31
C LYS A 9 -7.88 7.89 -1.11
N LEU A 10 -8.30 7.83 -2.37
CA LEU A 10 -7.87 6.80 -3.32
C LEU A 10 -6.87 7.44 -4.29
N VAL A 11 -5.77 6.73 -4.55
CA VAL A 11 -4.77 7.09 -5.56
C VAL A 11 -4.56 5.88 -6.46
N ASP A 12 -4.97 5.97 -7.73
CA ASP A 12 -4.63 4.97 -8.73
C ASP A 12 -3.33 5.35 -9.42
N MET A 13 -2.26 4.61 -9.12
CA MET A 13 -0.93 4.88 -9.65
C MET A 13 -0.79 4.69 -11.17
N ASN A 14 -1.80 4.13 -11.85
CA ASN A 14 -1.85 4.08 -13.32
C ASN A 14 -2.44 5.37 -13.92
N ALA A 15 -3.24 6.11 -13.15
CA ALA A 15 -3.90 7.34 -13.58
C ALA A 15 -3.16 8.59 -13.09
N GLU A 16 -2.61 8.55 -11.87
CA GLU A 16 -1.92 9.68 -11.25
C GLU A 16 -0.75 9.23 -10.35
N PRO A 17 0.29 10.06 -10.14
CA PRO A 17 1.40 9.68 -9.27
C PRO A 17 1.00 9.75 -7.78
N LEU A 18 1.46 8.77 -7.00
CA LEU A 18 1.41 8.85 -5.53
C LEU A 18 2.48 9.82 -5.01
N ASN A 19 2.08 10.89 -4.35
CA ASN A 19 2.99 11.86 -3.74
C ASN A 19 3.25 11.54 -2.27
N ASN A 20 4.38 12.03 -1.75
CA ASN A 20 4.72 11.83 -0.33
C ASN A 20 3.70 12.46 0.62
N LYS A 21 3.07 13.58 0.23
CA LYS A 21 2.03 14.24 1.02
C LYS A 21 0.79 13.36 1.20
N ASP A 22 0.49 12.49 0.23
CA ASP A 22 -0.64 11.57 0.31
C ASP A 22 -0.39 10.49 1.38
N ILE A 23 0.84 10.01 1.45
CA ILE A 23 1.29 9.04 2.46
C ILE A 23 1.38 9.72 3.84
N GLU A 24 1.91 10.93 3.92
CA GLU A 24 2.05 11.68 5.18
C GLU A 24 0.71 12.07 5.80
N TRP A 25 -0.31 12.30 4.98
CA TRP A 25 -1.66 12.62 5.44
C TRP A 25 -2.35 11.43 6.12
N ALA A 26 -2.00 10.19 5.76
CA ALA A 26 -2.72 9.00 6.20
C ALA A 26 -2.14 8.37 7.48
N ASP A 27 -3.02 7.87 8.35
CA ASP A 27 -2.61 6.99 9.46
C ASP A 27 -2.37 5.54 8.99
N TYR A 28 -3.16 5.10 8.01
CA TYR A 28 -3.08 3.79 7.37
C TYR A 28 -2.98 3.92 5.86
N VAL A 29 -2.10 3.13 5.26
CA VAL A 29 -1.92 3.03 3.81
C VAL A 29 -2.37 1.64 3.36
N PHE A 30 -3.44 1.60 2.57
CA PHE A 30 -3.96 0.37 1.97
C PHE A 30 -3.35 0.20 0.58
N ILE A 31 -2.71 -0.94 0.33
CA ILE A 31 -2.02 -1.23 -0.93
C ILE A 31 -2.66 -2.44 -1.59
N SER A 32 -3.07 -2.29 -2.85
CA SER A 32 -3.50 -3.39 -3.71
C SER A 32 -2.52 -3.55 -4.86
N ALA A 33 -2.05 -4.78 -5.11
CA ALA A 33 -1.11 -5.03 -6.20
C ALA A 33 -1.23 -6.43 -6.80
N MET A 34 -0.89 -6.53 -8.08
CA MET A 34 -0.65 -7.79 -8.81
C MET A 34 0.86 -8.10 -8.87
N VAL A 35 1.23 -9.34 -9.18
CA VAL A 35 2.64 -9.79 -9.26
C VAL A 35 3.50 -8.88 -10.14
N VAL A 36 2.98 -8.44 -11.30
CA VAL A 36 3.70 -7.53 -12.20
C VAL A 36 4.02 -6.16 -11.57
N GLN A 37 3.28 -5.76 -10.53
CA GLN A 37 3.43 -4.49 -9.83
C GLN A 37 4.35 -4.60 -8.60
N GLN A 38 5.02 -5.74 -8.37
CA GLN A 38 5.85 -5.99 -7.17
C GLN A 38 6.85 -4.86 -6.87
N LYS A 39 7.55 -4.36 -7.90
CA LYS A 39 8.52 -3.27 -7.74
C LYS A 39 7.86 -1.97 -7.23
N SER A 40 6.71 -1.62 -7.81
CA SER A 40 5.94 -0.44 -7.42
C SER A 40 5.41 -0.60 -5.99
N ALA A 41 4.83 -1.76 -5.67
CA ALA A 41 4.35 -2.06 -4.32
C ALA A 41 5.46 -1.93 -3.26
N ARG A 42 6.67 -2.44 -3.54
CA ARG A 42 7.83 -2.28 -2.64
C ARG A 42 8.20 -0.82 -2.43
N GLU A 43 8.17 0.00 -3.47
CA GLU A 43 8.46 1.43 -3.36
C GLU A 43 7.44 2.12 -2.44
N VAL A 44 6.15 1.86 -2.64
CA VAL A 44 5.08 2.44 -1.80
C VAL A 44 5.23 1.99 -0.35
N ILE A 45 5.53 0.71 -0.10
CA ILE A 45 5.78 0.17 1.23
C ILE A 45 6.96 0.89 1.90
N ASN A 46 8.09 1.01 1.19
CA ASN A 46 9.29 1.67 1.75
C ASN A 46 9.04 3.14 2.06
N ARG A 47 8.31 3.85 1.19
CA ARG A 47 7.91 5.25 1.42
C ARG A 47 6.98 5.35 2.63
N SER A 48 6.01 4.45 2.76
CA SER A 48 5.08 4.41 3.90
C SER A 48 5.79 4.13 5.22
N LYS A 49 6.72 3.17 5.25
CA LYS A 49 7.58 2.89 6.40
C LYS A 49 8.44 4.09 6.79
N LYS A 50 9.01 4.81 5.81
CA LYS A 50 9.80 6.03 6.07
C LYS A 50 9.01 7.11 6.80
N PHE A 51 7.70 7.20 6.56
CA PHE A 51 6.80 8.13 7.26
C PHE A 51 6.15 7.52 8.51
N GLY A 52 6.53 6.29 8.91
CA GLY A 52 5.98 5.62 10.08
C GLY A 52 4.50 5.24 9.96
N ARG A 53 3.99 5.06 8.72
CA ARG A 53 2.58 4.75 8.48
C ARG A 53 2.33 3.26 8.57
N LYS A 54 1.19 2.88 9.13
CA LYS A 54 0.75 1.47 9.14
C LYS A 54 0.31 1.08 7.74
N ILE A 55 0.67 -0.12 7.32
CA ILE A 55 0.43 -0.62 5.97
C ILE A 55 -0.46 -1.83 6.07
N VAL A 56 -1.50 -1.87 5.25
CA VAL A 56 -2.36 -3.04 5.06
C VAL A 56 -2.31 -3.38 3.58
N ALA A 57 -1.89 -4.59 3.23
CA ALA A 57 -1.73 -4.98 1.83
C ALA A 57 -2.62 -6.15 1.44
N GLY A 58 -3.16 -6.09 0.23
CA GLY A 58 -4.04 -7.12 -0.31
C GLY A 58 -3.99 -7.23 -1.82
N GLY A 59 -4.67 -8.23 -2.35
CA GLY A 59 -4.66 -8.54 -3.78
C GLY A 59 -3.61 -9.58 -4.18
N PRO A 60 -3.57 -9.96 -5.46
CA PRO A 60 -2.89 -11.18 -5.91
C PRO A 60 -1.41 -11.27 -5.57
N LEU A 61 -0.70 -10.14 -5.47
CA LEU A 61 0.72 -10.12 -5.06
C LEU A 61 0.91 -10.64 -3.63
N PHE A 62 0.01 -10.27 -2.72
CA PHE A 62 0.13 -10.57 -1.30
C PHE A 62 -0.61 -11.86 -0.93
N THR A 63 -1.78 -12.12 -1.52
CA THR A 63 -2.58 -13.30 -1.16
C THR A 63 -2.06 -14.61 -1.74
N ALA A 64 -1.40 -14.60 -2.91
CA ALA A 64 -0.94 -15.82 -3.58
C ALA A 64 0.51 -16.20 -3.24
N GLY A 65 1.26 -15.38 -2.50
CA GLY A 65 2.65 -15.67 -2.20
C GLY A 65 3.40 -14.65 -1.35
N TYR A 66 2.79 -14.07 -0.30
CA TYR A 66 3.48 -13.08 0.55
C TYR A 66 4.83 -13.59 1.09
N GLU A 67 4.92 -14.87 1.49
CA GLU A 67 6.17 -15.52 1.96
C GLU A 67 7.20 -15.65 0.84
N HIS A 68 6.76 -15.95 -0.38
CA HIS A 68 7.66 -16.13 -1.54
C HIS A 68 8.25 -14.81 -2.03
N PHE A 69 7.56 -13.71 -1.77
CA PHE A 69 7.93 -12.38 -2.23
C PHE A 69 8.51 -11.50 -1.12
N GLY A 70 8.72 -12.03 0.10
CA GLY A 70 9.33 -11.33 1.22
C GLY A 70 8.52 -10.12 1.66
N PHE A 71 7.22 -10.31 1.88
CA PHE A 71 6.31 -9.31 2.48
C PHE A 71 5.89 -9.72 3.89
N ASP A 72 6.76 -10.40 4.63
CA ASP A 72 6.47 -11.03 5.93
C ASP A 72 6.14 -10.02 7.05
N ASP A 73 6.44 -8.74 6.83
CA ASP A 73 6.25 -7.64 7.78
C ASP A 73 5.09 -6.70 7.41
N ILE A 74 4.17 -7.18 6.56
CA ILE A 74 3.00 -6.45 6.10
C ILE A 74 1.73 -7.17 6.53
N ASP A 75 0.82 -6.42 7.16
CA ASP A 75 -0.49 -6.91 7.63
C ASP A 75 -1.52 -7.05 6.49
#